data_AF-X1L2F9-F1
#
_entry.id   AF-X1L2F9-F1
#
_cell.length_a   1.000
_cell.length_b   1.000
_cell.length_c   1.000
_cell.angle_alpha   90.00
_cell.angle_beta   90.00
_cell.angle_gamma   90.00
#
_symmetry.space_group_name_H-M   'P 1'
#
loop_
_entity.id
_entity.type
_entity.pdbx_description
1 polymer ?
#
loop_
_entity_poly.entity_id
_entity_poly.type
_entity_poly.pdbx_seq_one_letter_code
_entity_poly.pdbx_strand_id
1 'polypeptide(L)'
;DVLRFVKEGKILEGQVKDVLMKLVEGKSLKEAVKIEKPSENIEEKIMKIIKEKPGLSEKAYMGLIMKEFKGQVDGKEAMEIIQKLIN
;
A
#
# COMPACT_ATOMS: atom_id res chain seq x y z
N ASP A 1 11.37 -14.06 -11.82
CA ASP A 1 9.90 -13.87 -11.77
C ASP A 1 9.44 -12.68 -10.93
N VAL A 2 9.90 -12.49 -9.70
CA VAL A 2 9.49 -11.34 -8.85
C VAL A 2 9.67 -9.98 -9.54
N LEU A 3 10.86 -9.69 -10.09
CA LEU A 3 11.11 -8.43 -10.81
C LEU A 3 10.24 -8.26 -12.07
N ARG A 4 9.86 -9.37 -12.72
CA ARG A 4 8.93 -9.34 -13.85
C ARG A 4 7.55 -8.89 -13.38
N PHE A 5 7.10 -9.35 -12.21
CA PHE A 5 5.83 -8.93 -11.63
C PHE A 5 5.83 -7.47 -11.18
N VAL A 6 6.97 -6.92 -10.73
CA VAL A 6 7.12 -5.47 -10.50
C VAL A 6 6.91 -4.72 -11.81
N LYS A 7 7.62 -5.13 -12.87
CA LYS A 7 7.51 -4.52 -14.20
C LYS A 7 6.10 -4.61 -14.79
N GLU A 8 5.37 -5.68 -14.50
CA GLU A 8 3.99 -5.91 -14.93
C GLU A 8 2.94 -5.23 -14.03
N GLY A 9 3.35 -4.51 -12.97
CA GLY A 9 2.44 -3.85 -12.02
C GLY A 9 1.62 -4.81 -11.16
N LYS A 10 2.04 -6.08 -11.06
CA LYS A 10 1.39 -7.10 -10.23
C LYS A 10 1.78 -6.99 -8.75
N ILE A 11 2.94 -6.42 -8.48
CA ILE A 11 3.43 -6.08 -7.15
C ILE A 11 4.04 -4.69 -7.18
N LEU A 12 3.87 -3.93 -6.10
CA LEU A 12 4.54 -2.64 -5.93
C LEU A 12 5.99 -2.86 -5.48
N GLU A 13 6.86 -1.89 -5.76
CA GLU A 13 8.28 -1.94 -5.37
C GLU A 13 8.45 -2.15 -3.86
N GLY A 14 7.59 -1.52 -3.05
CA GLY A 14 7.57 -1.68 -1.60
C GLY A 14 7.25 -3.11 -1.12
N GLN A 15 6.57 -3.92 -1.94
CA GLN A 15 6.18 -5.29 -1.59
C GLN A 15 7.28 -6.32 -1.92
N VAL A 16 8.33 -5.94 -2.65
CA VAL A 16 9.37 -6.87 -3.11
C VAL A 16 10.03 -7.59 -1.95
N LYS A 17 10.36 -6.88 -0.87
CA LYS A 17 10.99 -7.45 0.32
C LYS A 17 10.12 -8.54 0.96
N ASP A 18 8.84 -8.25 1.15
CA ASP A 18 7.89 -9.18 1.77
C ASP A 18 7.63 -10.41 0.91
N VAL A 19 7.54 -10.23 -0.42
CA VAL A 19 7.40 -11.35 -1.36
C VAL A 19 8.63 -12.26 -1.30
N LEU A 20 9.84 -11.69 -1.28
CA LEU A 20 11.07 -12.47 -1.18
C LEU A 20 11.18 -13.23 0.14
N MET A 21 10.81 -12.61 1.27
CA MET A 21 10.76 -13.30 2.56
C MET A 21 9.81 -14.51 2.54
N LYS A 22 8.59 -14.34 2.01
CA LYS A 22 7.61 -15.43 1.89
C LYS A 22 8.12 -16.59 1.03
N LEU A 23 8.88 -16.30 -0.03
CA LEU A 23 9.50 -17.33 -0.87
C LEU A 23 10.57 -18.11 -0.11
N VAL A 24 11.39 -17.44 0.71
CA VAL A 24 12.39 -18.08 1.57
C VAL A 24 11.73 -18.98 2.63
N GLU A 25 10.55 -18.60 3.12
CA GLU A 25 9.72 -19.43 4.02
C GLU A 25 9.08 -20.65 3.34
N GLY A 26 9.32 -20.86 2.03
CA GLY A 26 8.80 -22.00 1.28
C GLY A 26 7.40 -21.79 0.69
N LYS A 27 6.83 -20.58 0.75
CA LYS A 27 5.56 -20.28 0.08
C LYS A 27 5.76 -20.19 -1.43
N SER A 28 4.78 -20.63 -2.21
CA SER A 28 4.83 -20.49 -3.67
C SER A 28 4.75 -19.03 -4.09
N LEU A 29 5.25 -18.70 -5.29
CA LEU A 29 5.18 -17.34 -5.82
C LEU A 29 3.73 -16.83 -5.92
N LYS A 30 2.76 -17.69 -6.26
CA LYS A 30 1.34 -17.34 -6.27
C LYS A 30 0.81 -16.96 -4.89
N GLU A 31 1.28 -17.62 -3.83
CA GLU A 31 0.88 -17.32 -2.45
C GLU A 31 1.62 -16.11 -1.89
N ALA A 32 2.89 -15.93 -2.27
CA ALA A 32 3.67 -14.76 -1.87
C ALA A 32 3.07 -13.47 -2.46
N VAL A 33 2.56 -13.57 -3.69
CA VAL A 33 1.92 -12.49 -4.48
C VAL A 33 0.40 -12.45 -4.25
N LYS A 34 -0.17 -13.31 -3.38
CA LYS A 34 -1.63 -13.42 -3.22
C LYS A 34 -2.24 -12.04 -3.08
N ILE A 35 -3.17 -11.83 -3.99
CA ILE A 35 -3.70 -10.59 -4.50
C ILE A 35 -4.51 -9.91 -3.41
N GLU A 36 -3.86 -9.17 -2.53
CA GLU A 36 -4.47 -7.96 -1.98
C GLU A 36 -4.13 -6.86 -2.97
N LYS A 37 -4.82 -6.86 -4.13
CA LYS A 37 -5.15 -5.56 -4.73
C LYS A 37 -6.19 -5.00 -3.77
N PRO A 38 -5.89 -3.97 -2.96
CA PRO A 38 -6.93 -3.32 -2.19
C PRO A 38 -7.69 -2.40 -3.15
N SER A 39 -8.23 -2.93 -4.25
CA SER A 39 -8.94 -2.11 -5.24
C SER A 39 -10.28 -1.61 -4.71
N GLU A 40 -10.80 -2.20 -3.64
CA GLU A 40 -12.15 -1.86 -3.18
C GLU A 40 -12.20 -1.06 -1.89
N ASN A 41 -11.06 -0.68 -1.27
CA ASN A 41 -11.19 0.06 0.00
C ASN A 41 -10.02 0.95 0.49
N ILE A 42 -9.14 1.42 -0.40
CA ILE A 42 -8.05 2.35 0.00
C ILE A 42 -8.64 3.67 0.51
N GLU A 43 -9.62 4.22 -0.19
CA GLU A 43 -10.22 5.51 0.14
C GLU A 43 -10.97 5.49 1.48
N GLU A 44 -11.82 4.50 1.79
CA GLU A 44 -12.49 4.49 3.10
C GLU A 44 -11.50 4.27 4.25
N LYS A 45 -10.45 3.46 4.03
CA LYS A 45 -9.40 3.28 5.04
C LYS A 45 -8.63 4.58 5.29
N ILE A 46 -8.25 5.31 4.24
CA ILE A 46 -7.63 6.63 4.38
C ILE A 46 -8.59 7.60 5.08
N MET A 47 -9.87 7.59 4.72
CA MET A 47 -10.90 8.41 5.36
C MET A 47 -11.04 8.09 6.85
N LYS A 48 -10.99 6.81 7.25
CA LYS A 48 -11.01 6.39 8.66
C LYS A 48 -9.79 6.94 9.42
N ILE A 49 -8.59 6.80 8.86
CA ILE A 49 -7.35 7.33 9.48
C ILE A 49 -7.44 8.84 9.70
N ILE A 50 -7.97 9.59 8.71
CA ILE A 50 -8.14 11.04 8.82
C ILE A 50 -9.18 11.40 9.89
N LYS A 51 -10.32 10.70 9.92
CA LYS A 51 -11.39 10.92 10.91
C LYS A 51 -10.96 10.58 12.34
N GLU A 52 -10.16 9.54 12.53
CA GLU A 52 -9.66 9.14 13.85
C GLU A 52 -8.61 10.10 14.39
N LYS A 53 -7.87 10.81 13.52
CA LYS A 53 -6.77 11.71 13.92
C LYS A 53 -6.84 13.04 13.16
N PRO A 54 -7.88 13.86 13.39
CA PRO A 54 -8.04 15.13 12.69
C PRO A 54 -6.92 16.12 13.06
N GLY A 55 -6.62 17.06 12.16
CA GLY A 55 -5.67 18.15 12.40
C GLY A 55 -4.19 17.83 12.14
N LEU A 56 -3.87 16.63 11.62
CA LEU A 56 -2.51 16.33 11.16
C LEU A 56 -2.23 16.98 9.80
N SER A 57 -0.95 17.21 9.50
CA SER A 57 -0.52 17.66 8.17
C SER A 57 -0.61 16.53 7.14
N GLU A 58 -0.74 16.88 5.86
CA GLU A 58 -0.78 15.91 4.74
C GLU A 58 0.39 14.91 4.81
N LYS A 59 1.60 15.40 5.09
CA LYS A 59 2.82 14.58 5.23
C LYS A 59 2.75 13.61 6.42
N ALA A 60 2.10 14.01 7.51
CA ALA A 60 1.92 13.15 8.67
C ALA A 60 0.90 12.03 8.36
N TYR A 61 -0.20 12.33 7.67
CA TYR A 61 -1.11 11.30 7.19
C TYR A 61 -0.44 10.36 6.20
N MET A 62 0.38 10.89 5.29
CA MET A 62 1.18 10.08 4.37
C MET A 62 2.04 9.06 5.12
N GLY A 63 2.74 9.48 6.17
CA GLY A 63 3.53 8.56 7.02
C GLY A 63 2.68 7.46 7.68
N LEU A 64 1.48 7.80 8.15
CA LEU A 64 0.55 6.83 8.75
C LEU A 64 0.04 5.82 7.71
N ILE A 65 -0.38 6.30 6.54
CA ILE A 65 -0.92 5.48 5.46
C ILE A 65 0.17 4.57 4.89
N MET A 66 1.36 5.09 4.63
CA MET A 66 2.49 4.27 4.17
C MET A 66 2.84 3.16 5.17
N LYS A 67 2.73 3.43 6.48
CA LYS A 67 2.94 2.43 7.53
C LYS A 67 1.81 1.39 7.59
N GLU A 68 0.56 1.83 7.53
CA GLU A 68 -0.64 0.98 7.63
C GLU A 68 -0.73 0.02 6.45
N PHE A 69 -0.50 0.53 5.25
CA PHE A 69 -0.57 -0.24 4.02
C PHE A 69 0.75 -0.91 3.64
N LYS A 70 1.85 -0.70 4.39
CA LYS A 70 3.16 -1.35 4.16
C LYS A 70 3.61 -1.37 2.69
N GLY A 71 3.40 -0.28 1.96
CA GLY A 71 3.73 -0.19 0.54
C GLY A 71 2.84 -1.00 -0.40
N GLN A 72 1.65 -1.42 0.04
CA GLN A 72 0.56 -1.98 -0.78
C GLN A 72 -0.25 -0.91 -1.51
N VAL A 73 -0.01 0.37 -1.23
CA VAL A 73 -0.65 1.51 -1.88
C VAL A 73 0.42 2.36 -2.54
N ASP A 74 0.09 2.87 -3.74
CA ASP A 74 0.95 3.81 -4.44
C ASP A 74 1.00 5.16 -3.70
N GLY A 75 2.20 5.68 -3.48
CA GLY A 75 2.38 6.92 -2.71
C GLY A 75 1.72 8.13 -3.35
N LYS A 76 1.65 8.19 -4.68
CA LYS A 76 1.00 9.27 -5.41
C LYS A 76 -0.52 9.15 -5.27
N GLU A 77 -1.07 7.95 -5.44
CA GLU A 77 -2.50 7.68 -5.24
C GLU A 77 -2.95 8.04 -3.82
N ALA A 78 -2.20 7.63 -2.81
CA ALA A 78 -2.48 8.00 -1.41
C ALA A 78 -2.48 9.52 -1.22
N MET A 79 -1.54 10.25 -1.86
CA MET A 79 -1.44 11.70 -1.71
C MET A 79 -2.65 12.40 -2.33
N GLU A 80 -3.06 11.98 -3.52
CA GLU A 80 -4.22 12.53 -4.21
C GLU A 80 -5.50 12.35 -3.37
N ILE A 81 -5.66 11.19 -2.71
CA ILE A 81 -6.81 10.94 -1.83
C ILE A 81 -6.75 11.82 -0.57
N ILE A 82 -5.58 11.92 0.08
CA ILE A 82 -5.39 12.78 1.26
C ILE A 82 -5.76 14.23 0.94
N GLN A 83 -5.28 14.76 -0.19
CA GLN A 83 -5.55 16.13 -0.60
C GLN A 83 -7.04 16.36 -0.88
N LYS A 84 -7.73 15.41 -1.52
CA LYS A 84 -9.19 15.49 -1.77
C LYS A 84 -10.03 15.49 -0.49
N LEU A 85 -9.50 14.92 0.61
CA LEU A 85 -10.23 14.78 1.87
C LEU A 85 -9.93 15.93 2.85
N ILE A 86 -8.83 16.65 2.66
CA ILE A 86 -8.39 17.76 3.53
C ILE A 86 -8.70 19.13 2.93
N ASN A 87 -8.62 19.28 1.60
CA ASN A 87 -9.01 20.51 0.88
C ASN A 87 -10.48 20.49 0.48
#